data_AF-A0A2C1K4I6-F1
#
_entry.id   AF-A0A2C1K4I6-F1
#
_cell.length_a   1.000
_cell.length_b   1.000
_cell.length_c   1.000
_cell.angle_alpha   90.00
_cell.angle_beta   90.00
_cell.angle_gamma   90.00
#
_symmetry.space_group_name_H-M   'P 1'
#
loop_
_entity.id
_entity.type
_entity.pdbx_description
1 polymer ?
#
loop_
_entity_poly.entity_id
_entity_poly.type
_entity_poly.pdbx_seq_one_letter_code
_entity_poly.pdbx_strand_id
1 'polypeptide(L)'
;MLPTIKTDIKNLTSKLEELKERYLASDKEIVKISQKVKYVSHGLEERVQGTIVWKFTRCNNPGCIPCREAKGNTHGPYPHIQMSNNKGKVKTKYISFEAFPEIDRQFELTQRIRKLEETLIKKEQEKQQIEQMINDLLYRLDISCGS
;
A
#
# COMPACT_ATOMS: atom_id res chain seq x y z
N MET A 1 26.61 -13.86 -45.10
CA MET A 1 25.88 -12.94 -44.20
C MET A 1 24.57 -13.52 -43.60
N LEU A 2 24.28 -14.82 -43.73
CA LEU A 2 23.05 -15.46 -43.21
C LEU A 2 23.06 -15.97 -41.73
N PRO A 3 24.20 -16.33 -41.10
CA PRO A 3 24.18 -16.95 -39.77
C PRO A 3 23.92 -15.95 -38.62
N THR A 4 24.26 -14.68 -38.80
CA THR A 4 24.04 -13.61 -37.81
C THR A 4 22.55 -13.34 -37.61
N ILE A 5 21.79 -13.14 -38.69
CA ILE A 5 20.34 -12.85 -38.66
C ILE A 5 19.55 -13.97 -37.97
N LYS A 6 19.86 -15.25 -38.25
CA LYS A 6 19.20 -16.39 -37.60
C LYS A 6 19.47 -16.46 -36.10
N THR A 7 20.68 -16.06 -35.68
CA THR A 7 21.06 -16.02 -34.26
C THR A 7 20.32 -14.89 -33.55
N ASP A 8 20.19 -13.72 -34.19
CA ASP A 8 19.48 -12.56 -33.64
C ASP A 8 17.98 -12.82 -33.46
N ILE A 9 17.32 -13.42 -34.45
CA ILE A 9 15.89 -13.79 -34.35
C ILE A 9 15.66 -14.81 -33.23
N LYS A 10 16.53 -15.82 -33.09
CA LYS A 10 16.43 -16.81 -32.01
C LYS A 10 16.56 -16.16 -30.63
N ASN A 11 17.50 -15.23 -30.47
CA ASN A 11 17.70 -14.49 -29.23
C ASN A 11 16.51 -13.60 -28.89
N LEU A 12 15.95 -12.89 -29.88
CA LEU A 12 14.76 -12.06 -29.70
C LEU A 12 13.53 -12.89 -29.32
N THR A 13 13.36 -14.05 -29.95
CA THR A 13 12.24 -14.98 -29.65
C THR A 13 12.35 -15.54 -28.24
N SER A 14 13.54 -15.97 -27.81
CA SER A 14 13.77 -16.44 -26.43
C SER A 14 13.42 -15.36 -25.41
N LYS A 15 13.87 -14.12 -25.66
CA LYS A 15 13.60 -12.98 -24.78
C LYS A 15 12.11 -12.62 -24.73
N LEU A 16 11.39 -12.78 -25.83
CA LEU A 16 9.94 -12.56 -25.89
C LEU A 16 9.20 -13.59 -25.02
N GLU A 17 9.56 -14.87 -25.08
CA GLU A 17 8.94 -15.90 -24.24
C GLU A 17 9.21 -15.65 -22.76
N GLU A 18 10.44 -15.30 -22.37
CA GLU A 18 10.76 -14.90 -20.99
C GLU A 18 9.88 -13.74 -20.49
N LEU A 19 9.64 -12.73 -21.33
CA LEU A 19 8.79 -11.59 -20.96
C LEU A 19 7.31 -11.98 -20.85
N LYS A 20 6.82 -12.86 -21.73
CA LYS A 20 5.45 -13.39 -21.61
C LYS A 20 5.25 -14.17 -20.32
N GLU A 21 6.22 -15.01 -19.94
CA GLU A 21 6.17 -15.74 -18.67
C GLU A 21 6.14 -14.79 -17.47
N ARG A 22 6.98 -13.74 -17.48
CA ARG A 22 6.98 -12.70 -16.44
C ARG A 22 5.66 -11.93 -16.40
N TYR A 23 5.08 -11.60 -17.55
CA TYR A 23 3.77 -10.94 -17.63
C TYR A 23 2.68 -11.79 -16.97
N LEU A 24 2.62 -13.08 -17.30
CA LEU A 24 1.67 -14.02 -16.72
C LEU A 24 1.89 -14.22 -15.21
N ALA A 25 3.14 -14.23 -14.75
CA ALA A 25 3.46 -14.30 -13.33
C ALA A 25 2.96 -13.05 -12.58
N SER A 26 3.22 -11.85 -13.13
CA SER A 26 2.74 -10.59 -12.55
C SER A 26 1.21 -10.54 -12.50
N ASP A 27 0.53 -10.98 -13.56
CA ASP A 27 -0.94 -11.03 -13.61
C ASP A 27 -1.53 -11.94 -12.52
N LYS A 28 -0.95 -13.13 -12.32
CA LYS A 28 -1.34 -14.05 -11.23
C LYS A 28 -1.12 -13.42 -9.84
N GLU A 29 -0.01 -12.71 -9.65
CA GLU A 29 0.24 -12.01 -8.38
C GLU A 29 -0.76 -10.89 -8.14
N ILE A 30 -1.10 -10.11 -9.15
CA ILE A 30 -2.13 -9.06 -9.11
C ILE A 30 -3.46 -9.66 -8.65
N VAL A 31 -3.92 -10.76 -9.27
CA VAL A 31 -5.17 -11.44 -8.88
C VAL A 31 -5.11 -11.89 -7.42
N LYS A 32 -4.00 -12.48 -6.99
CA LYS A 32 -3.81 -12.95 -5.61
C LYS A 32 -3.84 -11.80 -4.60
N ILE A 33 -3.20 -10.67 -4.90
CA ILE A 33 -3.19 -9.49 -4.04
C ILE A 33 -4.59 -8.88 -3.97
N SER A 34 -5.29 -8.75 -5.10
CA SER A 34 -6.67 -8.24 -5.16
C SER A 34 -7.64 -9.08 -4.31
N GLN A 35 -7.51 -10.41 -4.35
CA GLN A 35 -8.28 -11.31 -3.48
C GLN A 35 -7.96 -11.10 -2.01
N LYS A 36 -6.68 -10.90 -1.64
CA LYS A 36 -6.29 -10.58 -0.26
C LYS A 36 -6.86 -9.25 0.21
N VAL A 37 -6.83 -8.21 -0.63
CA VAL A 37 -7.44 -6.90 -0.32
C VAL A 37 -8.93 -7.08 -0.02
N LYS A 38 -9.65 -7.80 -0.88
CA LYS A 38 -11.08 -8.10 -0.69
C LYS A 38 -11.35 -8.84 0.62
N TYR A 39 -10.54 -9.86 0.92
CA TYR A 39 -10.67 -10.65 2.15
C TYR A 39 -10.46 -9.79 3.41
N VAL A 40 -9.38 -9.02 3.46
CA VAL A 40 -9.06 -8.16 4.62
C VAL A 40 -10.11 -7.06 4.80
N SER A 41 -10.68 -6.57 3.70
CA SER A 41 -11.72 -5.53 3.73
C SER A 41 -13.07 -6.04 4.25
N HIS A 42 -13.33 -7.35 4.26
CA HIS A 42 -14.61 -7.91 4.71
C HIS A 42 -14.90 -7.66 6.20
N GLY A 43 -13.86 -7.51 7.03
CA GLY A 43 -13.98 -7.19 8.44
C GLY A 43 -13.83 -5.69 8.76
N LEU A 44 -13.81 -4.83 7.73
CA LEU A 44 -13.60 -3.41 7.89
C LEU A 44 -14.93 -2.65 7.75
N GLU A 45 -15.38 -1.99 8.82
CA GLU A 45 -16.58 -1.16 8.77
C GLU A 45 -16.28 0.20 8.14
N GLU A 46 -15.15 0.81 8.54
CA GLU A 46 -14.70 2.10 8.02
C GLU A 46 -13.16 2.15 7.97
N ARG A 47 -12.60 2.79 6.93
CA ARG A 47 -11.15 3.04 6.85
C ARG A 47 -10.76 4.14 7.83
N VAL A 48 -9.97 3.78 8.84
CA VAL A 48 -9.41 4.76 9.77
C VAL A 48 -8.31 5.58 9.08
N GLN A 49 -8.58 6.86 8.88
CA GLN A 49 -7.62 7.79 8.30
C GLN A 49 -6.74 8.43 9.39
N GLY A 50 -5.47 8.73 9.05
CA GLY A 50 -4.52 9.35 9.97
C GLY A 50 -3.56 8.37 10.65
N THR A 51 -3.10 8.76 11.85
CA THR A 51 -2.18 7.99 12.71
C THR A 51 -2.69 8.02 14.15
N ILE A 52 -2.63 6.88 14.85
CA ILE A 52 -2.91 6.81 16.28
C ILE A 52 -1.71 7.37 17.05
N VAL A 53 -1.98 8.31 17.95
CA VAL A 53 -0.98 8.94 18.82
C VAL A 53 -1.48 8.96 20.26
N TRP A 54 -0.55 8.82 21.19
CA TRP A 54 -0.80 8.87 22.62
C TRP A 54 -0.43 10.26 23.14
N LYS A 55 -1.35 10.95 23.82
CA LYS A 55 -1.06 12.28 24.40
C LYS A 55 -1.48 12.38 25.85
N PHE A 56 -0.66 13.08 26.62
CA PHE A 56 -1.00 13.56 27.94
C PHE A 56 -1.69 14.92 27.84
N THR A 57 -2.76 15.12 28.60
CA THR A 57 -3.51 16.38 28.66
C THR A 57 -3.29 17.05 30.00
N ARG A 58 -3.08 18.37 30.02
CA ARG A 58 -2.98 19.10 31.30
C ARG A 58 -4.35 19.17 31.96
N CYS A 59 -4.38 18.87 33.25
CA CYS A 59 -5.55 19.02 34.09
C CYS A 59 -5.44 20.35 34.83
N ASN A 60 -6.39 21.26 34.58
CA ASN A 60 -6.45 22.56 35.26
C ASN A 60 -7.40 22.54 36.47
N ASN A 61 -7.88 21.35 36.89
CA ASN A 61 -8.77 21.23 38.03
C ASN A 61 -7.97 21.09 39.33
N PRO A 62 -8.02 22.07 40.26
CA PRO A 62 -7.26 22.04 41.50
C PRO A 62 -7.71 20.93 42.47
N GLY A 63 -8.91 20.37 42.30
CA GLY A 63 -9.44 19.28 43.12
C GLY A 63 -9.20 17.88 42.53
N CYS A 64 -8.46 17.76 41.43
CA CYS A 64 -8.28 16.48 40.76
C CYS A 64 -7.33 15.55 41.54
N ILE A 65 -7.90 14.52 42.18
CA ILE A 65 -7.15 13.54 43.01
C ILE A 65 -6.01 12.87 42.21
N PRO A 66 -6.23 12.34 40.99
CA PRO A 66 -5.15 11.77 40.17
C PRO A 66 -3.97 12.72 39.89
N CYS A 67 -4.22 14.02 39.70
CA CYS A 67 -3.16 15.02 39.49
C CYS A 67 -2.46 15.44 40.78
N ARG A 68 -3.10 15.26 41.92
CA ARG A 68 -2.48 15.56 43.21
C ARG A 68 -1.40 14.54 43.57
N GLU A 69 -1.61 13.30 43.13
CA GLU A 69 -0.72 12.17 43.38
C GLU A 69 0.36 12.02 42.29
N ALA A 70 0.02 12.29 41.03
CA ALA A 70 0.99 12.32 39.94
C ALA A 70 1.78 13.64 39.91
N LYS A 71 3.12 13.58 40.00
CA LYS A 71 4.01 14.76 39.88
C LYS A 71 3.91 15.39 38.50
N GLY A 72 2.96 16.31 38.33
CA GLY A 72 2.66 16.99 37.09
C GLY A 72 1.17 16.92 36.82
N ASN A 73 0.51 18.08 36.79
CA ASN A 73 -0.93 18.24 36.58
C ASN A 73 -1.36 17.77 35.17
N THR A 74 -1.18 16.50 34.84
CA THR A 74 -1.43 15.90 33.53
C THR A 74 -2.10 14.55 33.68
N HIS A 75 -3.06 14.26 32.80
CA HIS A 75 -3.75 12.99 32.71
C HIS A 75 -3.38 12.28 31.40
N GLY A 76 -3.57 10.96 31.38
CA GLY A 76 -3.36 10.12 30.20
C GLY A 76 -2.21 9.12 30.39
N PRO A 77 -1.64 8.61 29.29
CA PRO A 77 -1.85 9.06 27.91
C PRO A 77 -3.20 8.60 27.36
N TYR A 78 -3.88 9.46 26.61
CA TYR A 78 -5.11 9.14 25.89
C TYR A 78 -4.83 8.86 24.41
N PRO A 79 -5.58 7.95 23.78
CA PRO A 79 -5.46 7.70 22.36
C PRO A 79 -6.15 8.79 21.54
N HIS A 80 -5.50 9.23 20.47
CA HIS A 80 -6.06 10.17 19.51
C HIS A 80 -5.69 9.77 18.09
N ILE A 81 -6.56 10.08 17.12
CA ILE A 81 -6.21 10.01 15.70
C ILE A 81 -5.81 11.40 15.21
N GLN A 82 -4.63 11.50 14.61
CA GLN A 82 -4.17 12.70 13.92
C GLN A 82 -4.28 12.51 12.41
N MET A 83 -4.93 13.47 11.75
CA MET A 83 -5.19 13.46 10.30
C MET A 83 -4.70 14.78 9.73
N SER A 84 -3.86 14.75 8.70
CA SER A 84 -3.52 15.96 7.94
C SER A 84 -4.49 16.13 6.79
N ASN A 85 -5.04 17.33 6.61
CA ASN A 85 -5.78 17.65 5.40
C ASN A 85 -4.83 18.03 4.24
N ASN A 86 -5.36 18.10 3.02
CA ASN A 86 -4.60 18.47 1.81
C ASN A 86 -3.98 19.89 1.86
N LYS A 87 -4.28 20.69 2.89
CA LYS A 87 -3.73 22.04 3.13
C LYS A 87 -2.68 22.04 4.26
N GLY A 88 -2.21 20.87 4.69
CA GLY A 88 -1.21 20.72 5.76
C GLY A 88 -1.73 20.97 7.18
N LYS A 89 -3.04 21.21 7.38
CA LYS A 89 -3.61 21.39 8.73
C LYS A 89 -3.88 20.04 9.37
N VAL A 90 -3.39 19.87 10.60
CA VAL A 90 -3.62 18.67 11.41
C VAL A 90 -4.94 18.78 12.17
N LYS A 91 -5.85 17.84 11.94
CA LYS A 91 -7.04 17.59 12.75
C LYS A 91 -6.75 16.46 13.74
N THR A 92 -7.23 16.60 14.98
CA THR A 92 -7.11 15.56 16.00
C THR A 92 -8.50 15.11 16.42
N LYS A 93 -8.81 13.82 16.29
CA LYS A 93 -10.03 13.18 16.81
C LYS A 93 -9.67 12.45 18.10
N TYR A 94 -10.37 12.78 19.18
CA TYR A 94 -10.20 12.12 20.48
C TYR A 94 -10.90 10.77 20.46
N ILE A 95 -10.26 9.76 21.02
CA ILE A 95 -10.81 8.41 21.15
C ILE A 95 -11.00 8.13 22.64
N SER A 96 -12.16 7.59 23.02
CA SER A 96 -12.36 7.11 24.39
C SER A 96 -11.62 5.79 24.61
N PHE A 97 -11.22 5.49 25.84
CA PHE A 97 -10.51 4.24 26.13
C PHE A 97 -11.36 3.01 25.83
N GLU A 98 -12.68 3.10 25.98
CA GLU A 98 -13.63 2.03 25.71
C GLU A 98 -13.74 1.73 24.22
N ALA A 99 -13.67 2.76 23.36
CA ALA A 99 -13.73 2.60 21.90
C ALA A 99 -12.36 2.30 21.27
N PHE A 100 -11.28 2.48 22.02
CA PHE A 100 -9.92 2.35 21.51
C PHE A 100 -9.61 0.96 20.90
N PRO A 101 -9.96 -0.18 21.54
CA PRO A 101 -9.62 -1.50 21.01
C PRO A 101 -10.20 -1.76 19.60
N GLU A 102 -11.44 -1.33 19.37
CA GLU A 102 -12.07 -1.50 18.05
C GLU A 102 -11.43 -0.56 17.01
N ILE A 103 -11.16 0.69 17.38
CA ILE A 103 -10.52 1.65 16.49
C ILE A 103 -9.09 1.20 16.13
N ASP A 104 -8.34 0.65 17.08
CA ASP A 104 -7.00 0.13 16.87
C ASP A 104 -7.04 -1.06 15.89
N ARG A 105 -7.99 -1.99 16.06
CA ARG A 105 -8.23 -3.09 15.12
C ARG A 105 -8.56 -2.58 13.71
N GLN A 106 -9.49 -1.64 13.57
CA GLN A 106 -9.86 -1.04 12.27
C GLN A 106 -8.67 -0.30 11.64
N PHE A 107 -7.84 0.35 12.45
CA PHE A 107 -6.61 0.98 12.01
C PHE A 107 -5.60 -0.02 11.47
N GLU A 108 -5.33 -1.12 12.18
CA GLU A 108 -4.44 -2.17 11.70
C GLU A 108 -4.90 -2.76 10.36
N LEU A 109 -6.20 -3.06 10.22
CA LEU A 109 -6.77 -3.56 8.98
C LEU A 109 -6.57 -2.54 7.85
N THR A 110 -6.82 -1.26 8.13
CA THR A 110 -6.60 -0.18 7.15
C THR A 110 -5.14 -0.10 6.71
N GLN A 111 -4.18 -0.21 7.64
CA GLN A 111 -2.75 -0.21 7.31
C GLN A 111 -2.36 -1.42 6.46
N ARG A 112 -2.90 -2.61 6.77
CA ARG A 112 -2.67 -3.81 5.97
C ARG A 112 -3.21 -3.65 4.55
N ILE A 113 -4.42 -3.11 4.41
CA ILE A 113 -5.03 -2.83 3.11
C ILE A 113 -4.17 -1.84 2.31
N ARG A 114 -3.74 -0.72 2.92
CA ARG A 114 -2.87 0.26 2.24
C ARG A 114 -1.59 -0.37 1.68
N LYS A 115 -0.91 -1.21 2.46
CA LYS A 115 0.30 -1.91 2.00
C LYS A 115 0.01 -2.85 0.84
N LEU A 116 -1.12 -3.55 0.86
CA LEU A 116 -1.54 -4.42 -0.24
C LEU A 116 -1.87 -3.60 -1.50
N GLU A 117 -2.58 -2.47 -1.37
CA GLU A 117 -2.89 -1.55 -2.47
C GLU A 117 -1.61 -0.94 -3.07
N GLU A 118 -0.65 -0.50 -2.25
CA GLU A 118 0.66 -0.04 -2.73
C GLU A 118 1.42 -1.13 -3.49
N THR A 119 1.35 -2.37 -3.01
CA THR A 119 1.97 -3.53 -3.69
C THR A 119 1.28 -3.82 -5.01
N LEU A 120 -0.06 -3.73 -5.04
CA LEU A 120 -0.87 -3.90 -6.24
C LEU A 120 -0.48 -2.87 -7.31
N ILE A 121 -0.42 -1.58 -6.94
CA ILE A 121 0.00 -0.50 -7.85
C ILE A 121 1.38 -0.78 -8.44
N LYS A 122 2.36 -1.19 -7.62
CA LYS A 122 3.70 -1.54 -8.09
C LYS A 122 3.68 -2.70 -9.09
N LYS A 123 2.86 -3.72 -8.84
CA LYS A 123 2.73 -4.88 -9.73
C LYS A 123 2.05 -4.53 -11.05
N GLU A 124 1.03 -3.66 -11.02
CA GLU A 124 0.40 -3.12 -12.22
C GLU A 124 1.40 -2.30 -13.06
N GLN A 125 2.22 -1.46 -12.42
CA GLN A 125 3.29 -0.73 -13.09
C GLN A 125 4.34 -1.66 -13.72
N GLU A 126 4.76 -2.71 -13.00
CA GLU A 126 5.66 -3.74 -13.52
C GLU A 126 5.06 -4.43 -14.74
N LYS A 127 3.78 -4.81 -14.68
CA LYS A 127 3.05 -5.43 -15.79
C LYS A 127 3.02 -4.51 -17.02
N GLN A 128 2.71 -3.23 -16.84
CA GLN A 128 2.70 -2.24 -17.93
C GLN A 128 4.08 -2.08 -18.58
N GLN A 129 5.16 -2.07 -17.79
CA GLN A 129 6.52 -2.00 -18.33
C GLN A 129 6.87 -3.26 -19.14
N ILE A 130 6.50 -4.44 -18.66
CA ILE A 130 6.71 -5.69 -19.40
C ILE A 130 5.93 -5.67 -20.73
N GLU A 131 4.69 -5.18 -20.71
CA GLU A 131 3.87 -5.04 -21.92
C GLU A 131 4.50 -4.12 -22.96
N GLN A 132 5.04 -2.98 -22.53
CA GLN A 132 5.81 -2.09 -23.40
C GLN A 132 7.04 -2.80 -24.00
N MET A 133 7.81 -3.53 -23.19
CA MET A 133 8.96 -4.29 -23.66
C MET A 133 8.59 -5.38 -24.67
N ILE A 134 7.45 -6.04 -24.48
CA ILE A 134 6.92 -7.04 -25.42
C ILE A 134 6.59 -6.36 -26.76
N ASN A 135 5.86 -5.25 -26.74
CA ASN A 135 5.49 -4.52 -27.95
C ASN A 135 6.73 -4.03 -28.72
N ASP A 136 7.73 -3.51 -28.02
CA ASP A 136 9.02 -3.11 -28.61
C ASP A 136 9.75 -4.29 -29.26
N LEU A 137 9.72 -5.47 -28.65
CA LEU A 137 10.34 -6.67 -29.20
C LEU A 137 9.60 -7.20 -30.42
N LEU A 138 8.26 -7.19 -30.38
CA LEU A 138 7.44 -7.58 -31.53
C LEU A 138 7.72 -6.66 -32.72
N TYR A 139 7.76 -5.34 -32.51
CA TYR A 139 8.12 -4.38 -33.55
C TYR A 139 9.51 -4.66 -34.16
N ARG A 140 10.52 -4.99 -33.33
CA ARG A 140 11.86 -5.36 -33.81
C ARG A 140 11.87 -6.68 -34.59
N LEU A 141 11.09 -7.66 -34.16
CA LEU A 141 10.93 -8.94 -34.86
C LEU A 141 10.27 -8.74 -36.22
N ASP A 142 9.23 -7.90 -36.31
CA ASP A 142 8.55 -7.58 -37.56
C ASP A 142 9.51 -6.94 -38.58
N ILE A 143 10.35 -5.99 -38.13
CA ILE A 143 11.41 -5.40 -38.99
C ILE A 143 12.44 -6.45 -39.41
N SER A 144 12.83 -7.35 -38.50
CA SER A 144 13.90 -8.34 -38.75
C SER A 144 13.46 -9.49 -39.63
N CYS A 145 12.17 -9.82 -39.63
CA CYS A 145 11.57 -10.88 -40.45
C CYS A 145 11.23 -10.42 -41.88
N GLY A 146 11.27 -9.11 -42.15
CA GLY A 146 11.01 -8.53 -43.47
C GLY A 146 9.52 -8.52 -43.82
N SER A 147 9.09 -7.38 -44.35
CA SER A 147 7.95 -7.32 -45.27
C SER A 147 8.33 -7.97 -46.59
#